data_AF-A0A7H1B3I8-F1
#
_entry.id   AF-A0A7H1B3I8-F1
#
_cell.length_a   1.000
_cell.length_b   1.000
_cell.length_c   1.000
_cell.angle_alpha   90.00
_cell.angle_beta   90.00
_cell.angle_gamma   90.00
#
_symmetry.space_group_name_H-M   'P 1'
#
loop_
_entity.id
_entity.type
_entity.pdbx_description
1 polymer ?
#
loop_
_entity_poly.entity_id
_entity_poly.type
_entity_poly.pdbx_seq_one_letter_code
_entity_poly.pdbx_strand_id
1 'polypeptide(L)'
;MGTNPKPVPRRRQAAALALWRWRAPLFAFEPDAEWGLDRSALESLFRLAAAAPGERTDQAYRHAVTALRTAPLFTSEVDPDTVQLVQLETVGNLLTFAELLDNPGGDEADRVHETSAGLAGHLDALVEDSLHAHPSEEAHRAYVTALTDPAHGGYFASRHAAVETACHRALDSLPDSTGLTGSPAGRGLLALCEDFGAELVTTLHWLRTTGY
;
A
#
# COMPACT_ATOMS: atom_id res chain seq x y z
N MET A 1 20.71 -18.70 4.19
CA MET A 1 20.15 -19.37 3.00
C MET A 1 19.78 -18.23 2.04
N GLY A 2 20.62 -17.94 1.05
CA GLY A 2 20.44 -16.78 0.19
C GLY A 2 19.21 -16.99 -0.69
N THR A 3 18.18 -16.16 -0.49
CA THR A 3 17.03 -16.11 -1.39
C THR A 3 17.54 -15.65 -2.75
N ASN A 4 17.46 -16.51 -3.77
CA ASN A 4 17.73 -16.10 -5.15
C ASN A 4 16.91 -14.84 -5.45
N PRO A 5 17.51 -13.81 -6.07
CA PRO A 5 16.77 -12.59 -6.40
C PRO A 5 15.58 -12.94 -7.30
N LYS A 6 14.38 -12.52 -6.88
CA LYS A 6 13.16 -12.67 -7.69
C LYS A 6 13.36 -11.94 -9.03
N PRO A 7 12.86 -12.48 -10.15
CA PRO A 7 12.84 -11.76 -11.43
C PRO A 7 12.28 -10.35 -11.27
N VAL A 8 12.88 -9.37 -11.96
CA VAL A 8 12.47 -7.95 -11.95
C VAL A 8 10.95 -7.76 -12.14
N PRO A 9 10.27 -8.44 -13.09
CA PRO A 9 8.81 -8.32 -13.24
C PRO A 9 8.03 -8.71 -11.97
N ARG A 10 8.48 -9.76 -11.27
CA ARG A 10 7.83 -10.23 -10.04
C ARG A 10 8.03 -9.28 -8.88
N ARG A 11 9.23 -8.70 -8.74
CA ARG A 11 9.50 -7.64 -7.74
C ARG A 11 8.58 -6.44 -7.93
N ARG A 12 8.43 -5.99 -9.18
CA ARG A 12 7.50 -4.93 -9.53
C ARG A 12 6.04 -5.26 -9.20
N GLN A 13 5.56 -6.44 -9.59
CA GLN A 13 4.18 -6.85 -9.31
C GLN A 13 3.91 -6.95 -7.80
N ALA A 14 4.88 -7.45 -7.03
CA ALA A 14 4.80 -7.52 -5.58
C ALA A 14 4.71 -6.12 -4.96
N ALA A 15 5.58 -5.19 -5.37
CA ALA A 15 5.54 -3.79 -4.93
C ALA A 15 4.22 -3.09 -5.33
N ALA A 16 3.70 -3.37 -6.52
CA ALA A 16 2.40 -2.85 -6.97
C ALA A 16 1.24 -3.36 -6.09
N LEU A 17 1.26 -4.62 -5.66
CA LEU A 17 0.27 -5.16 -4.72
C LEU A 17 0.41 -4.58 -3.32
N ALA A 18 1.65 -4.31 -2.86
CA ALA A 18 1.89 -3.63 -1.59
C ALA A 18 1.33 -2.21 -1.59
N LEU A 19 1.56 -1.44 -2.66
CA LEU A 19 0.91 -0.15 -2.88
C LEU A 19 -0.62 -0.26 -2.88
N TRP A 20 -1.16 -1.23 -3.62
CA TRP A 20 -2.61 -1.30 -3.87
C TRP A 20 -3.45 -1.43 -2.60
N ARG A 21 -2.90 -2.00 -1.52
CA ARG A 21 -3.54 -2.09 -0.19
C ARG A 21 -3.92 -0.73 0.38
N TRP A 22 -3.16 0.30 0.02
CA TRP A 22 -3.33 1.68 0.52
C TRP A 22 -4.14 2.57 -0.43
N ARG A 23 -4.57 2.02 -1.57
CA ARG A 23 -5.37 2.77 -2.55
C ARG A 23 -6.68 3.28 -1.94
N ALA A 24 -7.43 2.41 -1.26
CA ALA A 24 -8.69 2.81 -0.61
C ALA A 24 -8.46 3.86 0.51
N PRO A 25 -7.54 3.65 1.47
CA PRO A 25 -7.16 4.68 2.46
C PRO A 25 -6.82 6.04 1.86
N LEU A 26 -6.04 6.08 0.77
CA LEU A 26 -5.65 7.34 0.13
C LEU A 26 -6.85 8.17 -0.35
N PHE A 27 -7.89 7.51 -0.86
CA PHE A 27 -9.03 8.17 -1.51
C PHE A 27 -10.31 8.25 -0.67
N ALA A 28 -10.35 7.59 0.48
CA ALA A 28 -11.51 7.60 1.37
C ALA A 28 -11.68 8.93 2.13
N PHE A 29 -10.58 9.67 2.29
CA PHE A 29 -10.54 10.96 2.96
C PHE A 29 -10.12 12.04 1.98
N GLU A 30 -10.70 13.23 2.12
CA GLU A 30 -10.27 14.40 1.36
C GLU A 30 -8.84 14.76 1.79
N PRO A 31 -7.85 14.75 0.86
CA PRO A 31 -6.51 15.24 1.15
C PRO A 31 -6.56 16.74 1.49
N ASP A 32 -5.55 17.23 2.19
CA ASP A 32 -5.43 18.66 2.45
C ASP A 32 -5.44 19.45 1.13
N ALA A 33 -6.25 20.50 1.04
CA ALA A 33 -6.37 21.31 -0.16
C ALA A 33 -5.05 22.02 -0.52
N GLU A 34 -4.24 22.38 0.49
CA GLU A 34 -2.95 23.03 0.29
C GLU A 34 -1.93 22.11 -0.36
N TRP A 35 -2.11 20.79 -0.25
CA TRP A 35 -1.24 19.81 -0.86
C TRP A 35 -1.32 19.78 -2.38
N GLY A 36 -2.39 20.31 -2.98
CA GLY A 36 -2.58 20.39 -4.43
C GLY A 36 -2.46 19.04 -5.15
N LEU A 37 -2.85 17.95 -4.48
CA LEU A 37 -2.83 16.60 -5.05
C LEU A 37 -3.97 16.43 -6.07
N ASP A 38 -3.62 16.15 -7.33
CA ASP A 38 -4.60 15.74 -8.33
C ASP A 38 -4.99 14.27 -8.13
N ARG A 39 -6.25 14.07 -7.72
CA ARG A 39 -6.85 12.73 -7.56
C ARG A 39 -6.71 11.87 -8.80
N SER A 40 -6.90 12.44 -10.00
CA SER A 40 -6.85 11.69 -11.25
C SER A 40 -5.43 11.23 -11.59
N ALA A 41 -4.42 12.02 -11.21
CA ALA A 41 -3.01 11.65 -11.33
C ALA A 41 -2.67 10.49 -10.38
N LEU A 42 -3.10 10.55 -9.12
CA LEU A 42 -2.92 9.48 -8.14
C LEU A 42 -3.60 8.18 -8.59
N GLU A 43 -4.86 8.24 -9.04
CA GLU A 43 -5.58 7.08 -9.56
C GLU A 43 -4.88 6.47 -10.78
N SER A 44 -4.27 7.33 -11.62
CA SER A 44 -3.50 6.88 -12.78
C SER A 44 -2.21 6.16 -12.36
N LEU A 45 -1.52 6.63 -11.32
CA LEU A 45 -0.31 5.96 -10.80
C LEU A 45 -0.63 4.54 -10.34
N PHE A 46 -1.68 4.33 -9.54
CA PHE A 46 -2.09 2.97 -9.17
C PHE A 46 -2.35 2.09 -10.39
N ARG A 47 -3.17 2.56 -11.33
CA ARG A 47 -3.49 1.81 -12.55
C ARG A 47 -2.25 1.44 -13.35
N LEU A 48 -1.28 2.34 -13.46
CA LEU A 48 -0.03 2.14 -14.18
C LEU A 48 0.92 1.18 -13.43
N ALA A 49 0.97 1.22 -12.10
CA ALA A 49 1.71 0.25 -11.29
C ALA A 49 1.19 -1.17 -11.50
N ALA A 50 -0.13 -1.35 -11.59
CA ALA A 50 -0.79 -2.64 -11.77
C ALA A 50 -0.91 -3.10 -13.24
N ALA A 51 -0.54 -2.25 -14.20
CA ALA A 51 -0.57 -2.58 -15.62
C ALA A 51 0.54 -3.58 -16.00
N ALA A 52 0.48 -4.09 -17.24
CA ALA A 52 1.53 -4.98 -17.75
C ALA A 52 2.88 -4.23 -17.79
N PRO A 53 3.98 -4.85 -17.32
CA PRO A 53 5.31 -4.26 -17.39
C PRO A 53 5.70 -3.96 -18.85
N GLY A 54 6.27 -2.79 -19.09
CA GLY A 54 6.74 -2.42 -20.42
C GLY A 54 7.08 -0.93 -20.53
N GLU A 55 7.95 -0.60 -21.47
CA GLU A 55 8.52 0.75 -21.64
C GLU A 55 7.46 1.86 -21.71
N ARG A 56 6.37 1.63 -22.45
CA ARG A 56 5.26 2.59 -22.56
C ARG A 56 4.55 2.84 -21.21
N THR A 57 4.30 1.77 -20.46
CA THR A 57 3.69 1.87 -19.12
C THR A 57 4.63 2.62 -18.19
N ASP A 58 5.93 2.36 -18.29
CA ASP A 58 6.95 2.94 -17.41
C ASP A 58 7.14 4.43 -17.70
N GLN A 59 7.17 4.80 -18.98
CA GLN A 59 7.19 6.19 -19.40
C GLN A 59 5.94 6.94 -18.93
N ALA A 60 4.76 6.32 -19.05
CA ALA A 60 3.51 6.90 -18.55
C ALA A 60 3.54 7.08 -17.03
N TYR A 61 4.06 6.10 -16.28
CA TYR A 61 4.21 6.20 -14.83
C TYR A 61 5.13 7.35 -14.44
N ARG A 62 6.32 7.43 -15.07
CA ARG A 62 7.28 8.54 -14.83
C ARG A 62 6.70 9.91 -15.13
N HIS A 63 5.91 10.02 -16.19
CA HIS A 63 5.24 11.28 -16.53
C HIS A 63 4.24 11.69 -15.45
N ALA A 64 3.41 10.76 -14.98
CA ALA A 64 2.48 11.02 -13.87
C ALA A 64 3.20 11.38 -12.57
N VAL A 65 4.36 10.76 -12.27
CA VAL A 65 5.20 11.12 -11.12
C VAL A 65 5.79 12.52 -11.26
N THR A 66 6.20 12.91 -12.46
CA THR A 66 6.70 14.28 -12.71
C THR A 66 5.61 15.30 -12.43
N ALA A 67 4.38 15.05 -12.85
CA ALA A 67 3.24 15.91 -12.51
C ALA A 67 3.00 15.96 -10.99
N LEU A 68 2.99 14.81 -10.31
CA LEU A 68 2.83 14.73 -8.86
C LEU A 68 3.92 15.51 -8.10
N ARG A 69 5.18 15.49 -8.56
CA ARG A 69 6.29 16.24 -7.97
C ARG A 69 6.15 17.76 -8.06
N THR A 70 5.22 18.27 -8.89
CA THR A 70 4.92 19.71 -8.95
C THR A 70 3.87 20.15 -7.91
N ALA A 71 3.29 19.21 -7.17
CA ALA A 71 2.32 19.51 -6.13
C ALA A 71 2.97 20.28 -4.94
N PRO A 72 2.26 21.23 -4.31
CA PRO A 72 2.79 22.00 -3.18
C PRO A 72 3.14 21.18 -1.92
N LEU A 73 2.59 19.97 -1.76
CA LEU A 73 2.70 19.08 -0.60
C LEU A 73 4.13 18.86 -0.03
N PHE A 74 5.18 19.17 -0.79
CA PHE A 74 6.56 19.18 -0.29
C PHE A 74 6.95 20.40 0.55
N THR A 75 6.07 21.39 0.71
CA THR A 75 6.35 22.64 1.45
C THR A 75 5.46 22.86 2.67
N SER A 76 4.59 21.90 3.03
CA SER A 76 3.73 22.01 4.22
C SER A 76 4.56 21.85 5.50
N GLU A 77 4.52 22.85 6.40
CA GLU A 77 5.21 22.84 7.70
C GLU A 77 4.33 22.27 8.84
N VAL A 78 3.11 21.82 8.53
CA VAL A 78 2.17 21.29 9.53
C VAL A 78 2.43 19.80 9.77
N ASP A 79 2.52 19.41 11.05
CA ASP A 79 2.57 18.00 11.44
C ASP A 79 1.27 17.30 11.02
N PRO A 80 1.35 16.21 10.22
CA PRO A 80 0.17 15.53 9.72
C PRO A 80 -0.58 14.79 10.85
N ASP A 81 -1.91 14.78 10.78
CA ASP A 81 -2.72 13.84 11.55
C ASP A 81 -2.52 12.40 11.05
N THR A 82 -3.11 11.41 11.73
CA THR A 82 -2.96 9.98 11.38
C THR A 82 -3.37 9.68 9.93
N VAL A 83 -4.48 10.26 9.46
CA VAL A 83 -4.97 10.02 8.09
C VAL A 83 -4.02 10.66 7.09
N GLN A 84 -3.62 11.90 7.35
CA GLN A 84 -2.66 12.64 6.55
C GLN A 84 -1.32 11.91 6.46
N LEU A 85 -0.82 11.36 7.55
CA LEU A 85 0.41 10.55 7.57
C LEU A 85 0.29 9.35 6.64
N VAL A 86 -0.80 8.58 6.74
CA VAL A 86 -1.03 7.42 5.85
C VAL A 86 -1.10 7.86 4.39
N GLN A 87 -1.76 8.98 4.09
CA GLN A 87 -1.83 9.53 2.73
C GLN A 87 -0.43 9.93 2.21
N LEU A 88 0.36 10.64 3.02
CA LEU A 88 1.71 11.09 2.69
C LEU A 88 2.66 9.91 2.46
N GLU A 89 2.64 8.90 3.32
CA GLU A 89 3.45 7.69 3.18
C GLU A 89 3.04 6.87 1.95
N THR A 90 1.74 6.83 1.63
CA THR A 90 1.24 6.21 0.40
C THR A 90 1.74 6.96 -0.85
N VAL A 91 1.70 8.29 -0.83
CA VAL A 91 2.26 9.14 -1.89
C VAL A 91 3.76 8.93 -2.01
N GLY A 92 4.48 8.87 -0.89
CA GLY A 92 5.91 8.56 -0.83
C GLY A 92 6.23 7.22 -1.50
N ASN A 93 5.48 6.16 -1.18
CA ASN A 93 5.66 4.85 -1.81
C ASN A 93 5.38 4.87 -3.33
N LEU A 94 4.42 5.67 -3.81
CA LEU A 94 4.21 5.84 -5.26
C LEU A 94 5.43 6.48 -5.93
N LEU A 95 6.13 7.39 -5.25
CA LEU A 95 7.38 7.96 -5.73
C LEU A 95 8.52 6.94 -5.69
N THR A 96 8.66 6.17 -4.61
CA THR A 96 9.67 5.09 -4.50
C THR A 96 9.46 4.01 -5.57
N PHE A 97 8.22 3.70 -5.92
CA PHE A 97 7.94 2.79 -7.03
C PHE A 97 8.43 3.34 -8.38
N ALA A 98 8.48 4.66 -8.57
CA ALA A 98 9.07 5.26 -9.76
C ALA A 98 10.58 4.97 -9.84
N GLU A 99 11.27 5.07 -8.70
CA GLU A 99 12.70 4.80 -8.59
C GLU A 99 13.01 3.32 -8.91
N LEU A 100 12.15 2.40 -8.50
CA LEU A 100 12.22 0.98 -8.91
C LEU A 100 12.20 0.80 -10.44
N LEU A 101 11.46 1.64 -11.18
CA LEU A 101 11.42 1.56 -12.65
C LEU A 101 12.74 2.01 -13.30
N ASP A 102 13.50 2.86 -12.61
CA ASP A 102 14.80 3.37 -13.07
C ASP A 102 15.95 2.49 -12.62
N ASN A 103 15.81 1.83 -11.47
CA ASN A 103 16.78 0.89 -10.91
C ASN A 103 16.13 -0.46 -10.55
N PRO A 104 15.84 -1.33 -11.52
CA PRO A 104 15.07 -2.56 -11.25
C PRO A 104 15.81 -3.60 -10.39
N GLY A 105 17.12 -3.41 -10.17
CA GLY A 105 17.96 -4.25 -9.33
C GLY A 105 18.13 -3.73 -7.89
N GLY A 106 17.68 -2.51 -7.60
CA GLY A 106 17.81 -1.91 -6.28
C GLY A 106 16.78 -2.40 -5.27
N ASP A 107 16.89 -1.86 -4.06
CA ASP A 107 16.10 -2.24 -2.89
C ASP A 107 14.76 -1.49 -2.83
N GLU A 108 14.40 -0.71 -3.85
CA GLU A 108 13.20 0.13 -3.86
C GLU A 108 11.91 -0.69 -3.76
N ALA A 109 11.88 -1.89 -4.35
CA ALA A 109 10.76 -2.81 -4.16
C ALA A 109 10.61 -3.20 -2.68
N ASP A 110 11.72 -3.58 -2.04
CA ASP A 110 11.74 -3.99 -0.63
C ASP A 110 11.35 -2.82 0.28
N ARG A 111 11.80 -1.58 -0.03
CA ARG A 111 11.34 -0.37 0.67
C ARG A 111 9.83 -0.14 0.58
N VAL A 112 9.21 -0.34 -0.60
CA VAL A 112 7.75 -0.23 -0.73
C VAL A 112 7.04 -1.28 0.14
N HIS A 113 7.57 -2.49 0.23
CA HIS A 113 7.05 -3.54 1.11
C HIS A 113 7.20 -3.18 2.59
N GLU A 114 8.38 -2.74 3.00
CA GLU A 114 8.70 -2.36 4.38
C GLU A 114 7.86 -1.18 4.85
N THR A 115 7.74 -0.11 4.07
CA THR A 115 6.87 1.03 4.41
C THR A 115 5.42 0.57 4.54
N SER A 116 4.94 -0.27 3.62
CA SER A 116 3.58 -0.82 3.70
C SER A 116 3.38 -1.68 4.96
N ALA A 117 4.35 -2.47 5.39
CA ALA A 117 4.24 -3.27 6.60
C ALA A 117 4.32 -2.38 7.85
N GLY A 118 5.21 -1.38 7.83
CA GLY A 118 5.37 -0.39 8.88
C GLY A 118 4.08 0.40 9.14
N LEU A 119 3.38 0.83 8.10
CA LEU A 119 2.08 1.49 8.23
C LEU A 119 1.02 0.59 8.89
N ALA A 120 1.00 -0.70 8.57
CA ALA A 120 0.06 -1.63 9.21
C ALA A 120 0.38 -1.78 10.71
N GLY A 121 1.65 -1.92 11.07
CA GLY A 121 2.07 -1.97 12.48
C GLY A 121 1.85 -0.66 13.23
N HIS A 122 2.00 0.48 12.55
CA HIS A 122 1.70 1.79 13.14
C HIS A 122 0.22 1.91 13.49
N LEU A 123 -0.69 1.45 12.62
CA LEU A 123 -2.13 1.46 12.91
C LEU A 123 -2.49 0.55 14.07
N ASP A 124 -1.86 -0.62 14.21
CA ASP A 124 -2.05 -1.45 15.39
C ASP A 124 -1.61 -0.72 16.67
N ALA A 125 -0.46 -0.04 16.67
CA ALA A 125 0.01 0.72 17.82
C ALA A 125 -0.98 1.84 18.20
N LEU A 126 -1.53 2.56 17.23
CA LEU A 126 -2.56 3.59 17.49
C LEU A 126 -3.86 3.00 18.07
N VAL A 127 -4.26 1.82 17.60
CA VAL A 127 -5.44 1.12 18.13
C VAL A 127 -5.19 0.63 19.55
N GLU A 128 -3.99 0.12 19.85
CA GLU A 128 -3.59 -0.33 21.19
C GLU A 128 -3.47 0.83 22.19
N ASP A 129 -2.91 1.97 21.75
CA ASP A 129 -2.76 3.17 22.58
C ASP A 129 -4.08 3.91 22.82
N SER A 130 -5.12 3.61 22.04
CA SER A 130 -6.41 4.28 22.14
C SER A 130 -7.11 4.01 23.47
N LEU A 131 -7.64 5.07 24.08
CA LEU A 131 -8.50 4.97 25.27
C LEU A 131 -9.91 4.44 24.94
N HIS A 132 -10.23 4.28 23.66
CA HIS A 132 -11.52 3.82 23.18
C HIS A 132 -11.41 2.38 22.66
N ALA A 133 -12.44 1.56 22.95
CA ALA A 133 -12.52 0.22 22.38
C ALA A 133 -12.80 0.29 20.88
N HIS A 134 -12.02 -0.44 20.08
CA HIS A 134 -12.27 -0.54 18.64
C HIS A 134 -13.55 -1.35 18.39
N PRO A 135 -14.46 -0.95 17.47
CA PRO A 135 -15.72 -1.66 17.25
C PRO A 135 -15.57 -3.14 16.88
N SER A 136 -14.44 -3.49 16.25
CA SER A 136 -14.09 -4.85 15.83
C SER A 136 -13.03 -5.52 16.73
N GLU A 137 -12.74 -4.98 17.92
CA GLU A 137 -11.66 -5.46 18.80
C GLU A 137 -11.75 -6.97 19.10
N GLU A 138 -12.94 -7.48 19.39
CA GLU A 138 -13.14 -8.92 19.63
C GLU A 138 -12.82 -9.77 18.40
N ALA A 139 -13.27 -9.34 17.22
CA ALA A 139 -12.99 -10.02 15.96
C ALA A 139 -11.50 -10.00 15.62
N HIS A 140 -10.84 -8.87 15.85
CA HIS A 140 -9.40 -8.71 15.66
C HIS A 140 -8.61 -9.66 16.57
N ARG A 141 -8.97 -9.70 17.86
CA ARG A 141 -8.35 -10.61 18.84
C ARG A 141 -8.57 -12.07 18.48
N ALA A 142 -9.77 -12.44 18.07
CA ALA A 142 -10.10 -13.80 17.65
C ALA A 142 -9.27 -14.23 16.43
N TYR A 143 -9.12 -13.33 15.44
CA TYR A 143 -8.28 -13.58 14.28
C TYR A 143 -6.82 -13.84 14.68
N VAL A 144 -6.21 -12.94 15.47
CA VAL A 144 -4.81 -13.08 15.90
C VAL A 144 -4.59 -14.36 16.71
N THR A 145 -5.51 -14.69 17.62
CA THR A 145 -5.42 -15.90 18.47
C THR A 145 -5.51 -17.19 17.64
N ALA A 146 -6.17 -17.16 16.49
CA ALA A 146 -6.27 -18.32 15.59
C ALA A 146 -5.00 -18.55 14.75
N LEU A 147 -4.05 -17.61 14.73
CA LEU A 147 -2.81 -17.73 13.97
C LEU A 147 -1.77 -18.55 14.73
N THR A 148 -1.07 -19.43 14.02
CA THR A 148 0.04 -20.21 14.57
C THR A 148 1.30 -19.36 14.80
N ASP A 149 1.49 -18.32 13.98
CA ASP A 149 2.62 -17.40 14.02
C ASP A 149 2.13 -15.99 13.63
N PRO A 150 1.58 -15.22 14.58
CA PRO A 150 1.12 -13.86 14.30
C PRO A 150 2.30 -12.91 14.05
N ALA A 151 2.10 -11.92 13.20
CA ALA A 151 3.14 -10.91 12.97
C ALA A 151 3.35 -10.07 14.24
N HIS A 152 4.59 -9.62 14.45
CA HIS A 152 4.92 -8.66 15.49
C HIS A 152 4.27 -7.33 15.09
N GLY A 153 3.16 -6.98 15.74
CA GLY A 153 2.42 -5.76 15.44
C GLY A 153 0.96 -5.83 15.81
N GLY A 154 0.31 -7.00 15.86
CA GLY A 154 -1.11 -7.09 16.21
C GLY A 154 -1.97 -7.56 15.04
N TYR A 155 -3.18 -7.03 14.92
CA TYR A 155 -4.16 -7.49 13.92
C TYR A 155 -3.79 -7.05 12.51
N PHE A 156 -3.56 -5.75 12.28
CA PHE A 156 -3.30 -5.21 10.94
C PHE A 156 -1.98 -5.70 10.39
N ALA A 157 -0.92 -5.79 11.20
CA ALA A 157 0.35 -6.38 10.81
C ALA A 157 0.18 -7.86 10.40
N SER A 158 -0.58 -8.64 11.19
CA SER A 158 -0.83 -10.05 10.87
C SER A 158 -1.70 -10.22 9.62
N ARG A 159 -2.71 -9.37 9.46
CA ARG A 159 -3.60 -9.36 8.30
C ARG A 159 -2.87 -8.94 7.04
N HIS A 160 -2.02 -7.92 7.12
CA HIS A 160 -1.12 -7.48 6.06
C HIS A 160 -0.19 -8.62 5.62
N ALA A 161 0.51 -9.25 6.56
CA ALA A 161 1.43 -10.36 6.27
C ALA A 161 0.71 -11.56 5.61
N ALA A 162 -0.52 -11.84 6.02
CA ALA A 162 -1.36 -12.88 5.40
C ALA A 162 -1.73 -12.53 3.95
N VAL A 163 -2.16 -11.28 3.68
CA VAL A 163 -2.44 -10.79 2.32
C VAL A 163 -1.17 -10.82 1.47
N GLU A 164 -0.05 -10.35 1.99
CA GLU A 164 1.24 -10.36 1.31
C GLU A 164 1.69 -11.78 0.95
N THR A 165 1.58 -12.72 1.88
CA THR A 165 1.89 -14.12 1.63
C THR A 165 1.01 -14.71 0.54
N ALA A 166 -0.30 -14.41 0.55
CA ALA A 166 -1.23 -14.85 -0.49
C ALA A 166 -0.87 -14.26 -1.86
N CYS A 167 -0.57 -12.96 -1.91
CA CYS A 167 -0.09 -12.28 -3.11
C CYS A 167 1.18 -12.93 -3.67
N HIS A 168 2.20 -13.12 -2.83
CA HIS A 168 3.46 -13.73 -3.27
C HIS A 168 3.29 -15.15 -3.81
N ARG A 169 2.51 -16.00 -3.13
CA ARG A 169 2.24 -17.36 -3.61
C ARG A 169 1.50 -17.38 -4.94
N ALA A 170 0.54 -16.47 -5.13
CA ALA A 170 -0.23 -16.40 -6.36
C ALA A 170 0.57 -15.81 -7.53
N LEU A 171 1.46 -14.84 -7.28
CA LEU A 171 2.34 -14.28 -8.29
C LEU A 171 3.23 -15.33 -8.95
N ASP A 172 3.62 -16.38 -8.22
CA ASP A 172 4.41 -17.48 -8.80
C ASP A 172 3.71 -18.21 -9.95
N SER A 173 2.37 -18.15 -10.00
CA SER A 173 1.54 -18.77 -11.03
C SER A 173 1.16 -17.83 -12.18
N LEU A 174 1.48 -16.54 -12.08
CA LEU A 174 1.15 -15.54 -13.09
C LEU A 174 2.29 -15.39 -14.11
N PRO A 175 1.98 -15.23 -15.41
CA PRO A 175 3.01 -14.91 -16.40
C PRO A 175 3.59 -13.51 -16.14
N ASP A 176 4.91 -13.39 -16.17
CA ASP A 176 5.65 -12.14 -15.95
C ASP A 176 5.24 -11.01 -16.92
N SER A 177 4.75 -11.36 -18.12
CA SER A 177 4.28 -10.41 -19.14
C SER A 177 2.84 -9.93 -18.90
N THR A 178 2.11 -10.53 -17.98
CA THR A 178 0.70 -10.20 -17.72
C THR A 178 0.61 -9.19 -16.58
N GLY A 179 0.00 -8.04 -16.83
CA GLY A 179 -0.35 -7.08 -15.77
C GLY A 179 -1.38 -7.65 -14.81
N LEU A 180 -1.43 -7.12 -13.59
CA LEU A 180 -2.39 -7.54 -12.56
C LEU A 180 -3.83 -7.30 -13.03
N THR A 181 -4.08 -6.19 -13.73
CA THR A 181 -5.40 -5.88 -14.28
C THR A 181 -5.79 -6.75 -15.49
N GLY A 182 -4.79 -7.30 -16.19
CA GLY A 182 -4.95 -8.04 -17.44
C GLY A 182 -5.43 -9.49 -17.28
N SER A 183 -5.42 -10.05 -16.07
CA SER A 183 -5.83 -11.44 -15.82
C SER A 183 -6.88 -11.56 -14.71
N PRO A 184 -7.75 -12.59 -14.74
CA PRO A 184 -8.67 -12.88 -13.64
C PRO A 184 -7.96 -13.09 -12.30
N ALA A 185 -6.86 -13.84 -12.30
CA ALA A 185 -6.06 -14.10 -11.09
C ALA A 185 -5.43 -12.82 -10.54
N GLY A 186 -4.84 -11.98 -11.40
CA GLY A 186 -4.31 -10.68 -10.98
C GLY A 186 -5.39 -9.75 -10.42
N ARG A 187 -6.59 -9.70 -11.04
CA ARG A 187 -7.72 -8.94 -10.49
C ARG A 187 -8.22 -9.49 -9.15
N GLY A 188 -8.15 -10.81 -8.95
CA GLY A 188 -8.42 -11.43 -7.66
C GLY A 188 -7.45 -10.97 -6.56
N LEU A 189 -6.16 -10.79 -6.90
CA LEU A 189 -5.17 -10.24 -5.97
C LEU A 189 -5.43 -8.77 -5.65
N LEU A 190 -5.81 -7.97 -6.64
CA LEU A 190 -6.19 -6.57 -6.41
C LEU A 190 -7.42 -6.48 -5.50
N ALA A 191 -8.43 -7.33 -5.72
CA ALA A 191 -9.61 -7.40 -4.86
C ALA A 191 -9.25 -7.77 -3.41
N LEU A 192 -8.36 -8.75 -3.20
CA LEU A 192 -7.86 -9.08 -1.86
C LEU A 192 -7.18 -7.89 -1.18
N CYS A 193 -6.40 -7.09 -1.93
CA CYS A 193 -5.81 -5.86 -1.41
C CYS A 193 -6.85 -4.79 -1.08
N GLU A 194 -7.91 -4.66 -1.88
CA GLU A 194 -9.02 -3.72 -1.64
C GLU A 194 -9.87 -4.12 -0.42
N ASP A 195 -10.11 -5.42 -0.20
CA ASP A 195 -10.81 -5.92 0.99
C ASP A 195 -10.06 -5.51 2.27
N PHE A 196 -8.74 -5.70 2.29
CA PHE A 196 -7.90 -5.21 3.39
C PHE A 196 -7.90 -3.68 3.46
N GLY A 197 -7.80 -2.99 2.33
CA GLY A 197 -7.90 -1.53 2.26
C GLY A 197 -9.20 -0.99 2.88
N ALA A 198 -10.32 -1.69 2.72
CA ALA A 198 -11.60 -1.30 3.33
C ALA A 198 -11.60 -1.46 4.87
N GLU A 199 -10.93 -2.50 5.39
CA GLU A 199 -10.71 -2.67 6.84
C GLU A 199 -9.89 -1.48 7.38
N LEU A 200 -8.84 -1.06 6.66
CA LEU A 200 -8.00 0.08 7.01
C LEU A 200 -8.77 1.40 7.00
N VAL A 201 -9.61 1.64 5.98
CA VAL A 201 -10.46 2.85 5.91
C VAL A 201 -11.40 2.93 7.11
N THR A 202 -12.03 1.81 7.49
CA THR A 202 -12.93 1.76 8.64
C THR A 202 -12.19 2.13 9.94
N THR A 203 -10.98 1.61 10.09
CA THR A 203 -10.12 1.85 11.26
C THR A 203 -9.65 3.30 11.32
N LEU A 204 -9.19 3.86 10.20
CA LEU A 204 -8.79 5.26 10.10
C LEU A 204 -9.95 6.22 10.40
N HIS A 205 -11.15 5.88 9.95
CA HIS A 205 -12.33 6.66 10.28
C HIS A 205 -12.61 6.65 11.79
N TRP A 206 -12.52 5.48 12.42
CA TRP A 206 -12.66 5.35 13.86
C TRP A 206 -11.58 6.16 14.61
N LEU A 207 -10.30 5.98 14.27
CA LEU A 207 -9.17 6.71 14.87
C LEU A 207 -9.42 8.22 14.85
N ARG A 208 -9.80 8.75 13.68
CA ARG A 208 -10.14 10.16 13.50
C ARG A 208 -11.27 10.64 14.39
N THR A 209 -12.31 9.82 14.58
CA THR A 209 -13.43 10.17 15.46
C THR A 209 -13.08 10.07 16.96
N THR A 210 -12.02 9.34 17.30
CA THR A 210 -11.57 9.13 18.68
C THR A 210 -10.36 9.98 19.09
N GLY A 211 -9.90 10.89 18.23
CA GLY A 211 -8.86 11.87 18.57
C GLY A 211 -7.44 11.53 18.10
N TYR A 212 -7.31 10.64 17.12
CA TYR A 212 -6.06 10.33 16.41
C TYR A 212 -6.05 10.86 14.97
#